data_AF-A0A2G6ICU3-F1
#
_entry.id   AF-A0A2G6ICU3-F1
#
_cell.length_a   1.000
_cell.length_b   1.000
_cell.length_c   1.000
_cell.angle_alpha   90.00
_cell.angle_beta   90.00
_cell.angle_gamma   90.00
#
_symmetry.space_group_name_H-M   'P 1'
#
loop_
_entity.id
_entity.type
_entity.pdbx_description
1 polymer ?
#
loop_
_entity_poly.entity_id
_entity_poly.type
_entity_poly.pdbx_seq_one_letter_code
_entity_poly.pdbx_strand_id
1 'polypeptide(L)' 'LMATLTAWAELRGAPYQGVPVGTIKKHATGKGNAPKQAMIAAAQARGFRPADDNEADAIAILHWAIETKGGVA' A
#
# COMPACT_ATOMS: atom_id res chain seq x y z
N LEU A 1 2.78 -12.72 -11.75
CA LEU A 1 1.71 -12.67 -10.72
C LEU A 1 0.58 -11.70 -11.07
N MET A 2 0.86 -10.50 -11.60
CA MET A 2 -0.18 -9.49 -11.81
C MET A 2 -1.32 -9.95 -12.74
N ALA A 3 -1.02 -10.65 -13.84
CA ALA A 3 -2.04 -11.23 -14.72
C ALA A 3 -3.00 -12.21 -14.01
N THR A 4 -2.49 -12.96 -13.02
CA THR A 4 -3.32 -13.87 -12.21
C THR A 4 -4.23 -13.11 -11.25
N LEU A 5 -3.72 -12.03 -10.64
CA LEU A 5 -4.49 -11.20 -9.72
C LEU A 5 -5.62 -10.44 -10.45
N THR A 6 -5.33 -9.87 -11.62
CA THR A 6 -6.34 -9.17 -12.43
C THR A 6 -7.39 -10.14 -12.96
N ALA A 7 -6.99 -11.31 -13.48
CA ALA A 7 -7.95 -12.32 -13.93
C ALA A 7 -8.87 -12.80 -12.79
N TRP A 8 -8.33 -13.01 -11.58
CA TRP A 8 -9.15 -13.38 -10.41
C TRP A 8 -10.15 -12.28 -10.03
N ALA A 9 -9.72 -11.01 -10.09
CA ALA A 9 -10.56 -9.87 -9.76
C ALA A 9 -11.69 -9.70 -10.79
N GLU A 10 -11.38 -9.81 -12.08
CA GLU A 10 -12.33 -9.80 -13.19
C GLU A 10 -13.38 -10.91 -13.05
N LEU A 11 -12.95 -12.15 -12.80
CA LEU A 11 -13.84 -13.30 -12.62
C LEU A 11 -14.81 -13.14 -11.44
N ARG A 12 -14.47 -12.32 -10.46
CA ARG A 12 -15.30 -12.08 -9.26
C ARG A 12 -16.02 -10.73 -9.28
N GLY A 13 -15.87 -9.94 -10.34
CA GLY A 13 -16.43 -8.59 -10.40
C GLY A 13 -15.87 -7.66 -9.32
N ALA A 14 -14.64 -7.89 -8.87
CA ALA A 14 -13.98 -7.06 -7.86
C ALA A 14 -13.18 -5.94 -8.55
N PRO A 15 -13.51 -4.65 -8.32
CA PRO A 15 -12.73 -3.54 -8.86
C PRO A 15 -11.30 -3.54 -8.30
N TYR A 16 -10.33 -3.15 -9.12
CA TYR A 16 -8.94 -3.06 -8.72
C TYR A 16 -8.26 -1.82 -9.32
N GLN A 17 -7.23 -1.36 -8.64
CA GLN A 17 -6.44 -0.20 -9.03
C GLN A 17 -4.96 -0.49 -8.76
N GLY A 18 -4.12 -0.23 -9.76
CA GLY A 18 -2.68 -0.22 -9.58
C GLY A 18 -2.25 1.08 -8.89
N VAL A 19 -1.47 0.97 -7.81
CA VAL A 19 -0.90 2.13 -7.11
C VAL A 19 0.62 2.04 -7.19
N PRO A 20 1.33 3.07 -7.70
CA PRO A 20 2.78 3.09 -7.71
C PRO A 20 3.34 3.01 -6.28
N VAL A 21 4.33 2.13 -6.06
CA VAL A 21 4.96 1.98 -4.74
C VAL A 21 5.53 3.30 -4.20
N GLY A 22 6.03 4.16 -5.09
CA GLY A 22 6.51 5.50 -4.70
C GLY A 22 5.43 6.40 -4.13
N THR A 23 4.17 6.26 -4.57
CA THR A 23 3.02 6.99 -4.01
C THR A 23 2.74 6.53 -2.59
N ILE A 24 2.73 5.22 -2.36
CA ILE A 24 2.51 4.60 -1.05
C ILE A 24 3.61 5.01 -0.08
N LYS A 25 4.88 4.89 -0.51
CA LYS A 25 6.04 5.29 0.29
C LYS A 25 6.01 6.77 0.64
N LYS A 26 5.70 7.64 -0.32
CA LYS A 26 5.57 9.09 -0.09
C LYS A 26 4.46 9.41 0.90
N HIS A 27 3.32 8.74 0.80
CA HIS A 27 2.21 8.94 1.72
C HIS A 27 2.56 8.49 3.15
N ALA A 28 3.17 7.32 3.30
CA ALA A 28 3.50 6.76 4.62
C ALA A 28 4.68 7.48 5.32
N THR A 29 5.68 7.94 4.56
CA THR A 29 6.97 8.41 5.12
C THR A 29 7.35 9.84 4.74
N GLY A 30 6.59 10.48 3.84
CA GLY A 30 6.95 11.74 3.21
C GLY A 30 7.94 11.62 2.05
N LYS A 31 8.55 10.44 1.81
CA LYS A 31 9.55 10.21 0.74
C LYS A 31 9.16 9.05 -0.17
N GLY A 32 9.09 9.28 -1.48
CA GLY A 32 8.71 8.25 -2.45
C GLY A 32 9.73 7.12 -2.65
N ASN A 33 10.99 7.34 -2.26
CA ASN A 33 12.08 6.37 -2.29
C ASN A 33 12.50 5.90 -0.89
N ALA A 34 11.57 5.87 0.06
CA ALA A 34 11.87 5.49 1.43
C ALA A 34 12.47 4.07 1.53
N PRO A 35 13.49 3.88 2.40
CA PRO A 35 14.09 2.58 2.65
C PRO A 35 13.11 1.67 3.42
N LYS A 36 13.33 0.36 3.34
CA LYS A 36 12.49 -0.68 3.97
C LYS A 36 12.19 -0.39 5.45
N GLN A 37 13.22 -0.02 6.21
CA GLN A 37 13.08 0.25 7.64
C GLN A 37 12.14 1.43 7.94
N ALA A 38 12.08 2.43 7.05
CA ALA A 38 11.18 3.57 7.22
C ALA A 38 9.72 3.17 7.01
N MET A 39 9.45 2.22 6.12
CA MET A 39 8.09 1.67 5.95
C MET A 39 7.64 0.91 7.19
N ILE A 40 8.51 0.04 7.73
CA ILE A 40 8.23 -0.69 8.98
C ILE A 40 7.96 0.28 10.13
N ALA A 41 8.80 1.30 10.29
CA ALA A 41 8.62 2.32 11.33
C ALA A 41 7.31 3.11 11.15
N ALA A 42 6.94 3.46 9.92
CA ALA A 42 5.68 4.15 9.64
C ALA A 42 4.45 3.29 9.99
N ALA A 43 4.48 1.99 9.67
CA ALA A 43 3.43 1.06 10.06
C ALA A 43 3.36 0.87 11.59
N GLN A 44 4.51 0.79 12.27
CA GLN A 44 4.59 0.72 13.74
C GLN A 44 4.05 1.99 14.42
N ALA A 45 4.34 3.18 13.87
CA ALA A 45 3.81 4.45 14.36
C ALA A 45 2.28 4.54 14.25
N ARG A 46 1.68 3.78 13.32
CA ARG A 46 0.23 3.62 13.20
C ARG A 46 -0.37 2.52 14.10
N GLY A 47 0.45 1.87 14.95
CA GLY A 47 0.01 0.87 15.93
C GLY A 47 0.05 -0.58 15.44
N PHE A 48 0.61 -0.84 14.25
CA PHE A 48 0.74 -2.20 13.71
C PHE A 48 2.07 -2.85 14.07
N ARG A 49 2.15 -4.18 13.88
CA ARG A 49 3.38 -4.97 14.07
C ARG A 49 3.66 -5.79 12.81
N PRO A 50 4.10 -5.16 11.70
CA PRO A 50 4.38 -5.88 10.47
C PRO A 50 5.57 -6.82 10.65
N ALA A 51 5.49 -8.01 10.03
CA ALA A 51 6.57 -8.99 10.02
C ALA A 51 7.72 -8.57 9.09
N ASP A 52 7.43 -7.88 7.99
CA ASP A 52 8.40 -7.46 6.98
C ASP A 52 7.99 -6.15 6.27
N ASP A 53 8.75 -5.74 5.25
CA ASP A 53 8.44 -4.55 4.46
C ASP A 53 7.21 -4.71 3.56
N ASN A 54 6.85 -5.93 3.15
CA ASN A 54 5.66 -6.18 2.32
C ASN A 54 4.38 -5.94 3.13
N GLU A 55 4.33 -6.41 4.38
CA GLU A 55 3.22 -6.14 5.28
C GLU A 55 3.13 -4.64 5.62
N ALA A 56 4.27 -3.98 5.80
CA ALA A 56 4.30 -2.53 6.02
C ALA A 56 3.76 -1.76 4.79
N ASP A 57 4.12 -2.17 3.57
CA ASP A 57 3.59 -1.60 2.33
C ASP A 57 2.08 -1.86 2.18
N ALA A 58 1.59 -3.04 2.60
CA ALA A 58 0.16 -3.40 2.60
C ALA A 58 -0.66 -2.55 3.59
N ILE A 59 -0.13 -2.29 4.78
CA ILE A 59 -0.74 -1.37 5.76
C ILE A 59 -0.74 0.06 5.20
N ALA A 60 0.36 0.47 4.56
CA ALA A 60 0.47 1.80 3.99
C ALA A 60 -0.53 2.03 2.83
N ILE A 61 -0.72 1.07 1.93
CA ILE A 61 -1.72 1.21 0.85
C ILE A 61 -3.15 1.23 1.39
N LEU A 62 -3.45 0.47 2.47
CA LEU A 62 -4.74 0.52 3.15
C LEU A 62 -5.04 1.94 3.68
N HIS A 63 -4.09 2.52 4.42
CA HIS A 63 -4.25 3.88 4.94
C HIS A 63 -4.34 4.93 3.84
N TRP A 64 -3.50 4.81 2.80
CA TRP A 64 -3.58 5.69 1.64
C TRP A 64 -4.97 5.63 1.00
N ALA A 65 -5.52 4.43 0.79
CA ALA A 65 -6.84 4.26 0.17
C ALA A 65 -7.96 4.87 1.01
N ILE A 66 -7.93 4.69 2.33
CA ILE A 66 -8.92 5.27 3.26
C ILE A 66 -8.82 6.80 3.31
N GLU A 67 -7.61 7.34 3.46
CA GLU A 67 -7.37 8.76 3.67
C GLU A 67 -7.55 9.60 2.39
N THR A 68 -7.30 9.00 1.22
CA THR A 68 -7.40 9.68 -0.09
C THR A 68 -8.61 9.24 -0.91
N LYS A 69 -9.47 8.36 -0.37
CA LYS A 69 -10.58 7.72 -1.10
C LYS A 69 -10.11 7.05 -2.41
N GLY A 70 -9.00 6.33 -2.36
CA GLY A 70 -8.39 5.70 -3.54
C GLY A 70 -7.72 6.69 -4.51
N GLY A 71 -7.26 7.84 -4.01
CA GLY A 71 -6.64 8.88 -4.83
C GLY A 71 -7.64 9.82 -5.53
N VAL A 72 -8.87 9.89 -5.03
CA VAL A 72 -9.96 10.75 -5.54
C VAL A 72 -10.06 12.06 -4.74
N ALA A 73 -9.16 12.28 -3.76
CA ALA A 73 -9.06 13.50 -2.97
C ALA A 73 -8.26 14.61 -3.66
#